data_AF-A0A2D7JIY9-F1
#
_entry.id   AF-A0A2D7JIY9-F1
#
_cell.length_a   1.000
_cell.length_b   1.000
_cell.length_c   1.000
_cell.angle_alpha   90.00
_cell.angle_beta   90.00
_cell.angle_gamma   90.00
#
_symmetry.space_group_name_H-M   'P 1'
#
loop_
_entity.id
_entity.type
_entity.pdbx_description
1 polymer ?
#
loop_
_entity_poly.entity_id
_entity_poly.type
_entity_poly.pdbx_seq_one_letter_code
_entity_poly.pdbx_strand_id
1 'polypeptide(L)' 'MSLNTIQSVLFCCDLNSVRSPMAEGICKKYYGFSMFVQSAGVSPNSEIDPFAVEVC' A
#
# COMPACT_ATOMS: atom_id res chain seq x y z
N MET A 1 -7.50 -11.70 22.11
CA MET A 1 -7.27 -11.31 20.71
C MET A 1 -7.80 -12.43 19.83
N SER A 2 -8.74 -12.13 18.93
CA SER A 2 -9.25 -13.12 17.97
C SER A 2 -8.09 -13.56 17.07
N LEU A 3 -7.87 -14.88 16.95
CA LEU A 3 -6.75 -15.45 16.17
C LEU A 3 -6.91 -15.26 14.65
N ASN A 4 -8.02 -14.64 14.19
CA ASN A 4 -8.39 -14.54 12.77
C ASN A 4 -8.46 -13.10 12.23
N THR A 5 -7.97 -12.09 12.95
CA THR A 5 -7.91 -10.71 12.43
C THR A 5 -6.59 -10.46 11.72
N ILE A 6 -6.66 -10.08 10.43
CA ILE A 6 -5.52 -9.63 9.63
C ILE A 6 -4.79 -8.50 10.38
N GLN A 7 -3.50 -8.71 10.66
CA GLN A 7 -2.66 -7.74 11.37
C GLN A 7 -1.84 -6.85 10.42
N SER A 8 -1.52 -7.36 9.23
CA SER A 8 -0.69 -6.66 8.27
C SER A 8 -0.95 -7.07 6.82
N VAL A 9 -0.73 -6.14 5.89
CA VAL A 9 -0.85 -6.31 4.44
C VAL A 9 0.32 -5.62 3.75
N LEU A 10 0.94 -6.31 2.79
CA LEU A 10 1.98 -5.77 1.91
C LEU A 10 1.52 -5.85 0.46
N PHE A 11 1.43 -4.71 -0.22
CA PHE A 11 1.18 -4.65 -1.66
C PHE A 11 2.49 -4.61 -2.43
N CYS A 12 2.68 -5.53 -3.39
CA CYS A 12 3.92 -5.60 -4.18
C CYS A 12 3.62 -5.40 -5.67
N CYS A 13 4.44 -4.60 -6.35
CA CYS A 13 4.49 -4.54 -7.82
C CYS A 13 5.94 -4.45 -8.31
N ASP A 14 6.15 -4.23 -9.60
CA ASP A 14 7.51 -4.17 -10.15
C ASP A 14 8.29 -2.95 -9.63
N LEU A 15 7.69 -1.76 -9.71
CA LEU A 15 8.41 -0.48 -9.53
C LEU A 15 8.06 0.30 -8.26
N ASN A 16 7.03 -0.11 -7.52
CA ASN A 16 6.47 0.65 -6.41
C ASN A 16 6.11 2.12 -6.72
N SER A 17 5.70 2.42 -7.95
CA SER A 17 5.48 3.81 -8.39
C SER A 17 3.99 4.18 -8.55
N VAL A 18 3.15 3.24 -9.03
CA VAL A 18 1.71 3.50 -9.27
C VAL A 18 0.83 2.50 -8.51
N ARG A 19 0.81 1.24 -8.95
CA ARG A 19 -0.16 0.22 -8.50
C ARG A 19 -0.10 -0.07 -7.00
N SER A 20 1.09 -0.42 -6.48
CA SER A 20 1.23 -0.77 -5.06
C SER A 20 1.10 0.44 -4.12
N PRO A 21 1.62 1.65 -4.45
CA PRO A 21 1.30 2.85 -3.67
C PRO A 21 -0.20 3.20 -3.66
N MET A 22 -0.89 3.08 -4.80
CA MET A 22 -2.34 3.30 -4.86
C MET A 22 -3.10 2.34 -3.94
N ALA A 23 -2.78 1.06 -4.00
CA ALA A 23 -3.42 0.05 -3.16
C ALA A 23 -3.16 0.30 -1.66
N GLU A 24 -1.94 0.71 -1.30
CA GLU A 24 -1.60 1.11 0.07
C GLU A 24 -2.44 2.31 0.54
N GLY A 25 -2.53 3.38 -0.26
CA GLY A 25 -3.29 4.59 0.07
C GLY A 25 -4.78 4.31 0.24
N ILE A 26 -5.37 3.58 -0.71
CA ILE A 26 -6.77 3.14 -0.65
C ILE A 26 -7.04 2.30 0.60
N CYS A 27 -6.17 1.32 0.89
CA CYS A 27 -6.34 0.44 2.04
C CYS A 27 -6.20 1.21 3.36
N LYS A 28 -5.25 2.15 3.47
CA LYS A 28 -5.13 3.05 4.63
C LYS A 28 -6.35 3.95 4.80
N LYS A 29 -6.95 4.43 3.70
CA LYS A 29 -8.16 5.27 3.74
C LYS A 29 -9.38 4.53 4.29
N TYR A 30 -9.56 3.26 3.90
CA TYR A 30 -10.72 2.47 4.32
C TYR A 30 -10.55 1.78 5.68
N TYR A 31 -9.33 1.35 6.01
CA TYR A 31 -9.06 0.56 7.22
C TYR A 31 -8.28 1.32 8.30
N GLY A 32 -7.82 2.54 8.01
CA GLY A 32 -7.14 3.40 8.97
C GLY A 32 -5.94 2.71 9.62
N PHE A 33 -5.96 2.66 10.96
CA PHE A 33 -4.90 2.08 11.79
C PHE A 33 -5.25 0.68 12.32
N SER A 34 -6.26 0.01 11.77
CA SER A 34 -6.66 -1.32 12.26
C SER A 34 -5.65 -2.43 11.93
N MET A 35 -4.76 -2.19 10.96
CA MET A 35 -3.72 -3.10 10.52
C MET A 35 -2.54 -2.34 9.91
N PHE A 36 -1.36 -2.96 9.88
CA PHE A 36 -0.19 -2.39 9.22
C PHE A 36 -0.32 -2.55 7.70
N VAL A 37 -0.23 -1.46 6.94
CA VAL A 37 -0.31 -1.49 5.47
C VAL A 37 0.94 -0.84 4.89
N GLN A 38 1.61 -1.55 3.98
CA GLN A 38 2.82 -1.09 3.28
C GLN A 38 2.79 -1.50 1.81
N SER A 39 3.64 -0.86 1.00
CA SER A 39 3.89 -1.23 -0.39
C SER A 39 5.38 -1.43 -0.69
N ALA A 40 5.69 -2.28 -1.68
CA ALA A 40 7.05 -2.58 -2.12
C ALA A 40 7.16 -2.79 -3.64
N GLY A 41 8.39 -2.69 -4.13
CA GLY A 41 8.77 -2.89 -5.53
C GLY A 41 9.86 -3.95 -5.66
N VAL A 42 9.81 -4.79 -6.69
CA VAL A 42 10.89 -5.74 -7.01
C VAL A 42 12.14 -5.01 -7.54
N SER A 43 11.93 -3.94 -8.30
CA SER A 43 12.95 -3.01 -8.81
C SER A 43 12.40 -1.59 -8.65
N PRO A 44 12.36 -1.08 -7.40
CA PRO A 44 11.65 0.15 -7.10
C PRO A 44 12.24 1.32 -7.87
N ASN A 45 11.36 2.11 -8.49
CA ASN A 45 11.70 3.44 -8.95
C ASN A 45 11.81 4.35 -7.72
N SER A 46 12.69 5.34 -7.77
CA SER A 46 12.93 6.29 -6.68
C SER A 46 11.71 7.15 -6.34
N GLU A 47 10.71 7.24 -7.22
CA GLU A 47 9.58 8.15 -7.07
C GLU A 47 8.22 7.45 -7.26
N ILE A 48 7.29 7.80 -6.36
CA ILE A 48 5.87 7.52 -6.51
C ILE A 48 5.31 8.50 -7.54
N ASP A 49 4.49 7.99 -8.47
CA ASP A 49 3.84 8.82 -9.48
C ASP A 49 2.92 9.86 -8.78
N PRO A 50 3.07 11.16 -9.07
CA PRO A 50 2.26 12.19 -8.41
C PRO A 50 0.76 12.04 -8.69
N PHE A 51 0.35 11.45 -9.81
CA PHE A 51 -1.06 11.13 -10.07
C PHE A 51 -1.55 9.96 -9.22
N ALA A 52 -0.69 9.02 -8.86
CA ALA A 52 -1.04 7.94 -7.93
C ALA A 52 -1.33 8.48 -6.52
N VAL A 53 -0.67 9.57 -6.12
CA VAL A 53 -0.90 10.26 -4.84
C VAL A 53 -2.26 10.96 -4.84
N GLU A 54 -2.60 11.69 -5.91
CA GLU A 54 -3.86 12.46 -5.98
C GLU A 54 -5.13 11.57 -5.92
N VAL A 55 -5.03 10.31 -6.33
CA VAL A 55 -6.17 9.38 -6.36
C VAL A 55 -6.48 8.76 -4.98
N CYS A 56 -5.50 8.73 -4.06
CA CYS A 56 -5.62 8.08 -2.75
C CYS A 56 -6.28 9.01 -1.72
#